data_AF-A0A536W021-F1
#
_entry.id   AF-A0A536W021-F1
#
_cell.length_a   1.000
_cell.length_b   1.000
_cell.length_c   1.000
_cell.angle_alpha   90.00
_cell.angle_beta   90.00
_cell.angle_gamma   90.00
#
_symmetry.space_group_name_H-M   'P 1'
#
loop_
_entity.id
_entity.type
_entity.pdbx_description
1 polymer ?
#
loop_
_entity_poly.entity_id
_entity_poly.type
_entity_poly.pdbx_seq_one_letter_code
_entity_poly.pdbx_strand_id
1 'polypeptide(L)'
;KAREAHRPGLRRLFMLQLKDQARYIERNLPGLHAMTLQFPAFGDAAELREQLLVAAFDRACLVEPWPRTRAQFERRRDEARSRVTLLAQEIARFAGKILSEHAALQKQLKELSKAFPEACRDVQENLSRLVPKGFIEQTPYERLQHFPRYLKAASLRLDKLRANPQRDARLAAEFAPLAAHWQRDQARQLKSGTRDPQLEQFHWLLEELRVQLFAQELKTSVPVSLKRLSKMWQTIQR
;
A
#
# COMPACT_ATOMS: atom_id res chain seq x y z
N LYS A 1 -7.99 -19.30 8.34
CA LYS A 1 -9.11 -20.02 7.67
C LYS A 1 -10.52 -19.55 8.10
N ALA A 2 -11.03 -19.83 9.31
CA ALA A 2 -12.41 -19.42 9.68
C ALA A 2 -12.60 -17.88 9.76
N ARG A 3 -11.67 -17.14 10.38
CA ARG A 3 -11.73 -15.66 10.46
C ARG A 3 -11.53 -14.96 9.11
N GLU A 4 -10.66 -15.51 8.26
CA GLU A 4 -10.38 -14.99 6.92
C GLU A 4 -11.56 -15.19 5.97
N ALA A 5 -12.33 -16.27 6.13
CA ALA A 5 -13.60 -16.46 5.41
C ALA A 5 -14.74 -15.62 6.02
N HIS A 6 -14.70 -15.35 7.33
CA HIS A 6 -15.72 -14.57 8.03
C HIS A 6 -15.66 -13.07 7.69
N ARG A 7 -14.47 -12.51 7.43
CA ARG A 7 -14.30 -11.08 7.09
C ARG A 7 -15.03 -10.67 5.80
N PRO A 8 -14.85 -11.35 4.64
CA PRO A 8 -15.61 -11.06 3.43
C PRO A 8 -17.11 -11.29 3.59
N GLY A 9 -17.51 -12.34 4.32
CA GLY A 9 -18.92 -12.63 4.59
C GLY A 9 -19.60 -11.52 5.41
N LEU A 10 -18.94 -11.05 6.47
CA LEU A 10 -19.44 -9.96 7.30
C LEU A 10 -19.46 -8.62 6.54
N ARG A 11 -18.43 -8.34 5.72
CA ARG A 11 -18.43 -7.19 4.80
C ARG A 11 -19.65 -7.24 3.89
N ARG A 12 -19.89 -8.38 3.24
CA ARG A 12 -21.02 -8.56 2.32
C ARG A 12 -22.35 -8.33 3.02
N LEU A 13 -22.49 -8.81 4.26
CA LEU A 13 -23.69 -8.57 5.07
C LEU A 13 -23.92 -7.07 5.33
N PHE A 14 -22.88 -6.30 5.68
CA PHE A 14 -22.99 -4.85 5.82
C PHE A 14 -23.33 -4.16 4.49
N MET A 15 -22.70 -4.55 3.39
CA MET A 15 -22.99 -3.98 2.07
C MET A 15 -24.45 -4.22 1.63
N LEU A 16 -25.02 -5.39 1.95
CA LEU A 16 -26.44 -5.67 1.68
C LEU A 16 -27.38 -4.77 2.50
N GLN A 17 -27.03 -4.51 3.76
CA GLN A 17 -27.80 -3.63 4.65
C GLN A 17 -27.64 -2.13 4.32
N LEU A 18 -26.53 -1.75 3.69
CA LEU A 18 -26.17 -0.39 3.28
C LEU A 18 -26.11 -0.25 1.74
N LYS A 19 -27.02 -0.93 1.04
CA LYS A 19 -27.04 -1.00 -0.43
C LYS A 19 -27.13 0.36 -1.11
N ASP A 20 -27.79 1.34 -0.47
CA ASP A 20 -27.94 2.68 -1.02
C ASP A 20 -26.62 3.45 -0.95
N GLN A 21 -25.89 3.32 0.16
CA GLN A 21 -24.55 3.89 0.32
C GLN A 21 -23.57 3.22 -0.65
N ALA A 22 -23.62 1.89 -0.80
CA ALA A 22 -22.77 1.18 -1.76
C ALA A 22 -23.02 1.66 -3.20
N ARG A 23 -24.27 1.71 -3.65
CA ARG A 23 -24.64 2.23 -4.99
C ARG A 23 -24.26 3.69 -5.18
N TYR A 24 -24.37 4.51 -4.13
CA TYR A 24 -23.95 5.90 -4.18
C TYR A 24 -22.44 6.02 -4.38
N ILE A 25 -21.64 5.28 -3.61
CA ILE A 25 -20.18 5.26 -3.72
C ILE A 25 -19.75 4.80 -5.12
N GLU A 26 -20.34 3.74 -5.67
CA GLU A 26 -19.98 3.24 -7.02
C GLU A 26 -20.11 4.30 -8.12
N ARG A 27 -21.04 5.25 -7.96
CA ARG A 27 -21.39 6.23 -8.99
C ARG A 27 -20.80 7.62 -8.75
N ASN A 28 -20.58 8.00 -7.49
CA ASN A 28 -20.33 9.39 -7.10
C ASN A 28 -18.94 9.63 -6.51
N LEU A 29 -17.99 8.70 -6.67
CA LEU A 29 -16.63 8.92 -6.20
C LEU A 29 -15.89 9.99 -7.02
N PRO A 30 -15.36 11.05 -6.38
CA PRO A 30 -14.57 12.06 -7.06
C PRO A 30 -13.33 11.47 -7.73
N GLY A 31 -13.01 11.95 -8.93
CA GLY A 31 -11.80 11.51 -9.66
C GLY A 31 -11.87 10.10 -10.24
N LEU A 32 -13.00 9.39 -10.14
CA LEU A 32 -13.14 8.00 -10.60
C LEU A 32 -12.77 7.83 -12.08
N HIS A 33 -13.20 8.75 -12.95
CA HIS A 33 -12.87 8.69 -14.37
C HIS A 33 -11.35 8.75 -14.62
N ALA A 34 -10.65 9.71 -14.00
CA ALA A 34 -9.20 9.83 -14.12
C ALA A 34 -8.47 8.59 -13.56
N MET A 35 -8.93 8.07 -12.43
CA MET A 35 -8.39 6.82 -11.87
C MET A 35 -8.56 5.65 -12.83
N THR A 36 -9.73 5.49 -13.45
CA THR A 36 -9.98 4.43 -14.43
C THR A 36 -9.01 4.48 -15.61
N LEU A 37 -8.66 5.67 -16.11
CA LEU A 37 -7.68 5.81 -17.20
C LEU A 37 -6.25 5.39 -16.80
N GLN A 38 -5.91 5.47 -15.51
CA GLN A 38 -4.60 5.12 -14.97
C GLN A 38 -4.54 3.72 -14.35
N PHE A 39 -5.68 3.02 -14.28
CA PHE A 39 -5.80 1.68 -13.69
C PHE A 39 -5.44 0.46 -14.57
N PRO A 40 -5.28 0.53 -15.93
CA PRO A 40 -5.11 -0.68 -16.76
C PRO A 40 -3.99 -1.64 -16.37
N ALA A 41 -2.95 -1.17 -15.66
CA ALA A 41 -1.88 -2.04 -15.16
C ALA A 41 -2.31 -2.95 -14.00
N PHE A 42 -3.43 -2.64 -13.34
CA PHE A 42 -3.93 -3.32 -12.15
C PHE A 42 -5.25 -4.05 -12.38
N GLY A 43 -6.04 -3.61 -13.36
CA GLY A 43 -7.35 -4.19 -13.65
C GLY A 43 -8.24 -3.27 -14.46
N ASP A 44 -9.53 -3.58 -14.48
CA ASP A 44 -10.55 -2.78 -15.15
C ASP A 44 -11.26 -1.78 -14.22
N ALA A 45 -12.20 -1.01 -14.79
CA ALA A 45 -12.97 -0.03 -14.04
C ALA A 45 -13.88 -0.65 -12.97
N ALA A 46 -14.37 -1.89 -13.18
CA ALA A 46 -15.20 -2.60 -12.21
C ALA A 46 -14.36 -3.07 -11.03
N GLU A 47 -13.18 -3.64 -11.28
CA GLU A 47 -12.21 -4.03 -10.25
C GLU A 47 -11.78 -2.81 -9.42
N LEU A 48 -11.55 -1.64 -10.04
CA LEU A 48 -11.25 -0.41 -9.29
C LEU A 48 -12.39 -0.03 -8.34
N ARG A 49 -13.63 -0.01 -8.82
CA ARG A 49 -14.81 0.33 -8.00
C ARG A 49 -15.00 -0.66 -6.86
N GLU A 50 -14.82 -1.95 -7.14
CA GLU A 50 -14.91 -3.01 -6.14
C GLU A 50 -13.86 -2.82 -5.05
N GLN A 51 -12.60 -2.59 -5.39
CA GLN A 51 -11.55 -2.38 -4.40
C GLN A 51 -11.81 -1.15 -3.52
N LEU A 52 -12.29 -0.05 -4.11
CA LEU A 52 -12.65 1.17 -3.37
C LEU A 52 -13.81 0.92 -2.39
N LEU A 53 -14.83 0.19 -2.84
CA LEU A 53 -15.94 -0.22 -1.97
C LEU A 53 -15.47 -1.13 -0.84
N VAL A 54 -14.68 -2.17 -1.18
CA VAL A 54 -14.17 -3.13 -0.21
C VAL A 54 -13.36 -2.41 0.88
N ALA A 55 -12.41 -1.56 0.48
CA ALA A 55 -11.58 -0.80 1.41
C ALA A 55 -12.42 0.13 2.30
N ALA A 56 -13.43 0.81 1.73
CA ALA A 56 -14.31 1.70 2.47
C ALA A 56 -15.16 0.95 3.52
N PHE A 57 -15.77 -0.17 3.14
CA PHE A 57 -16.60 -0.97 4.04
C PHE A 57 -15.77 -1.70 5.08
N ASP A 58 -14.58 -2.19 4.74
CA ASP A 58 -13.64 -2.76 5.71
C ASP A 58 -13.30 -1.73 6.79
N ARG A 59 -12.99 -0.49 6.40
CA ARG A 59 -12.67 0.58 7.34
C ARG A 59 -13.86 1.11 8.13
N ALA A 60 -15.05 1.10 7.54
CA ALA A 60 -16.26 1.54 8.22
C ALA A 60 -16.76 0.50 9.23
N CYS A 61 -16.70 -0.79 8.88
CA CYS A 61 -17.45 -1.83 9.58
C CYS A 61 -16.59 -2.89 10.27
N LEU A 62 -15.35 -3.15 9.82
CA LEU A 62 -14.57 -4.32 10.23
C LEU A 62 -13.39 -3.99 11.15
N VAL A 63 -13.46 -2.86 11.85
CA VAL A 63 -12.57 -2.56 12.97
C VAL A 63 -12.85 -3.55 14.11
N GLU A 64 -11.80 -4.13 14.68
CA GLU A 64 -11.94 -5.05 15.82
C GLU A 64 -12.38 -4.32 17.10
N PRO A 65 -13.15 -4.99 18.00
CA PRO A 65 -13.71 -6.33 17.83
C PRO A 65 -14.89 -6.35 16.84
N TRP A 66 -15.02 -7.47 16.11
CA TRP A 66 -16.16 -7.68 15.20
C TRP A 66 -17.45 -7.99 15.97
N PRO A 67 -18.61 -7.54 15.47
CA PRO A 67 -19.90 -7.81 16.08
C PRO A 67 -20.18 -9.32 16.11
N ARG A 68 -20.55 -9.84 17.28
CA ARG A 68 -20.96 -11.23 17.50
C ARG A 68 -22.45 -11.39 17.81
N THR A 69 -23.14 -10.28 18.06
CA THR A 69 -24.59 -10.26 18.31
C THR A 69 -25.30 -9.36 17.31
N ARG A 70 -26.61 -9.57 17.14
CA ARG A 70 -27.46 -8.73 16.30
C ARG A 70 -27.41 -7.25 16.70
N ALA A 71 -27.52 -6.96 17.99
CA ALA A 71 -27.46 -5.58 18.50
C ALA A 71 -26.11 -4.91 18.21
N GLN A 72 -24.99 -5.63 18.34
CA GLN A 72 -23.68 -5.12 17.98
C GLN A 72 -23.57 -4.85 16.47
N PHE A 73 -24.13 -5.73 15.64
CA PHE A 73 -24.14 -5.57 14.19
C PHE A 73 -24.97 -4.35 13.76
N GLU A 74 -26.19 -4.20 14.30
CA GLU A 74 -27.09 -3.07 14.00
C GLU A 74 -26.46 -1.74 14.41
N ARG A 75 -25.85 -1.67 15.61
CA ARG A 75 -25.10 -0.50 16.05
C ARG A 75 -23.96 -0.17 15.09
N ARG A 76 -23.12 -1.15 14.73
CA ARG A 76 -21.99 -0.95 13.80
C ARG A 76 -22.47 -0.51 12.42
N ARG A 77 -23.60 -1.06 11.94
CA ARG A 77 -24.23 -0.68 10.66
C ARG A 77 -24.63 0.79 10.68
N ASP A 78 -25.27 1.25 11.75
CA ASP A 78 -25.79 2.61 11.84
C ASP A 78 -24.66 3.63 11.98
N GLU A 79 -23.63 3.30 12.77
CA GLU A 79 -22.37 4.06 12.82
C GLU A 79 -21.73 4.13 11.41
N ALA A 80 -21.58 3.00 10.73
CA ALA A 80 -20.98 2.93 9.40
C ALA A 80 -21.77 3.71 8.34
N ARG A 81 -23.11 3.65 8.38
CA ARG A 81 -24.01 4.36 7.46
C ARG A 81 -23.67 5.85 7.37
N SER A 82 -23.36 6.46 8.50
CA SER A 82 -23.05 7.90 8.59
C SER A 82 -21.69 8.30 7.99
N ARG A 83 -20.72 7.37 7.93
CA ARG A 83 -19.31 7.68 7.62
C ARG A 83 -18.73 6.98 6.39
N VAL A 84 -19.36 5.90 5.90
CA VAL A 84 -18.79 5.06 4.85
C VAL A 84 -18.53 5.82 3.55
N THR A 85 -19.41 6.77 3.18
CA THR A 85 -19.21 7.61 2.00
C THR A 85 -18.01 8.53 2.14
N LEU A 86 -17.81 9.17 3.30
CA LEU A 86 -16.66 10.03 3.57
C LEU A 86 -15.35 9.22 3.53
N LEU A 87 -15.35 8.02 4.14
CA LEU A 87 -14.21 7.12 4.10
C LEU A 87 -13.87 6.67 2.67
N ALA A 88 -14.89 6.38 1.86
CA ALA A 88 -14.69 6.03 0.46
C ALA A 88 -14.07 7.18 -0.35
N GLN A 89 -14.52 8.42 -0.13
CA GLN A 89 -13.93 9.60 -0.77
C GLN A 89 -12.47 9.81 -0.34
N GLU A 90 -12.15 9.59 0.94
CA GLU A 90 -10.77 9.69 1.43
C GLU A 90 -9.86 8.64 0.79
N ILE A 91 -10.32 7.38 0.73
CA ILE A 91 -9.58 6.29 0.08
C ILE A 91 -9.41 6.57 -1.43
N ALA A 92 -10.46 7.03 -2.11
CA ALA A 92 -10.40 7.39 -3.53
C ALA A 92 -9.38 8.52 -3.79
N ARG A 93 -9.29 9.51 -2.91
CA ARG A 93 -8.27 10.56 -2.99
C ARG A 93 -6.86 10.00 -2.90
N PHE A 94 -6.61 9.04 -2.01
CA PHE A 94 -5.30 8.38 -1.94
C PHE A 94 -5.04 7.50 -3.16
N ALA A 95 -6.01 6.69 -3.58
CA ALA A 95 -5.90 5.86 -4.78
C ALA A 95 -5.57 6.70 -6.03
N GLY A 96 -6.25 7.82 -6.25
CA GLY A 96 -5.96 8.71 -7.36
C GLY A 96 -4.56 9.31 -7.31
N LYS A 97 -4.07 9.71 -6.13
CA LYS A 97 -2.68 10.16 -5.97
C LYS A 97 -1.68 9.05 -6.26
N ILE A 98 -1.92 7.85 -5.74
CA ILE A 98 -1.06 6.67 -5.96
C ILE A 98 -0.97 6.35 -7.45
N LEU A 99 -2.10 6.31 -8.15
CA LEU A 99 -2.15 6.03 -9.59
C LEU A 99 -1.42 7.09 -10.41
N SER A 100 -1.59 8.37 -10.07
CA SER A 100 -0.89 9.46 -10.74
C SER A 100 0.62 9.41 -10.53
N GLU A 101 1.09 9.22 -9.29
CA GLU A 101 2.52 9.10 -8.97
C GLU A 101 3.12 7.84 -9.61
N HIS A 102 2.38 6.72 -9.61
CA HIS A 102 2.80 5.48 -10.27
C HIS A 102 2.96 5.70 -11.78
N ALA A 103 1.99 6.33 -12.46
CA ALA A 103 2.07 6.60 -13.89
C ALA A 103 3.27 7.52 -14.24
N ALA A 104 3.51 8.56 -13.44
CA ALA A 104 4.66 9.45 -13.62
C ALA A 104 6.00 8.71 -13.43
N LEU A 105 6.10 7.88 -12.39
CA LEU A 105 7.29 7.10 -12.11
C LEU A 105 7.57 6.05 -13.19
N GLN A 106 6.54 5.39 -13.72
CA GLN A 106 6.68 4.46 -14.85
C GLN A 106 7.25 5.16 -16.09
N LYS A 107 6.86 6.42 -16.35
CA LYS A 107 7.46 7.21 -17.45
C LYS A 107 8.95 7.48 -17.18
N GLN A 108 9.32 7.91 -15.98
CA GLN A 108 10.73 8.15 -15.62
C GLN A 108 11.58 6.88 -15.73
N LEU A 109 11.06 5.72 -15.30
CA LEU A 109 11.74 4.43 -15.43
C LEU A 109 12.00 4.07 -16.90
N LYS A 110 11.02 4.28 -17.78
CA LYS A 110 11.21 4.04 -19.23
C LYS A 110 12.33 4.90 -19.80
N GLU A 111 12.37 6.18 -19.44
CA GLU A 111 13.41 7.12 -19.89
C GLU A 111 14.80 6.74 -19.39
N LEU A 112 14.91 6.26 -18.15
CA LEU A 112 16.20 6.05 -17.47
C LEU A 112 16.75 4.63 -17.54
N SER A 113 15.91 3.64 -17.86
CA SER A 113 16.26 2.22 -17.80
C SER A 113 17.49 1.84 -18.63
N LYS A 114 17.75 2.51 -19.75
CA LYS A 114 18.95 2.26 -20.57
C LYS A 114 20.23 2.79 -19.94
N ALA A 115 20.17 3.97 -19.31
CA ALA A 115 21.33 4.63 -18.72
C ALA A 115 21.66 4.08 -17.32
N PHE A 116 20.63 3.72 -16.54
CA PHE A 116 20.78 3.27 -15.16
C PHE A 116 19.95 2.00 -14.89
N PRO A 117 20.30 0.86 -15.52
CA PRO A 117 19.48 -0.35 -15.49
C PRO A 117 19.31 -0.91 -14.08
N GLU A 118 20.36 -0.92 -13.25
CA GLU A 118 20.30 -1.50 -11.90
C GLU A 118 19.40 -0.71 -10.96
N ALA A 119 19.54 0.62 -10.92
CA ALA A 119 18.71 1.48 -10.08
C ALA A 119 17.24 1.46 -10.53
N CYS A 120 16.99 1.45 -11.84
CA CYS A 120 15.63 1.33 -12.38
C CYS A 120 15.01 -0.03 -12.04
N ARG A 121 15.79 -1.12 -12.11
CA ARG A 121 15.34 -2.46 -11.70
C ARG A 121 14.95 -2.49 -10.24
N ASP A 122 15.79 -1.96 -9.34
CA ASP A 122 15.49 -1.91 -7.90
C ASP A 122 14.21 -1.11 -7.60
N VAL A 123 14.02 0.05 -8.25
CA VAL A 123 12.79 0.84 -8.11
C VAL A 123 11.58 0.07 -8.64
N GLN A 124 11.69 -0.58 -9.80
CA GLN A 124 10.59 -1.35 -10.40
C GLN A 124 10.21 -2.57 -9.54
N GLU A 125 11.19 -3.27 -8.99
CA GLU A 125 10.97 -4.35 -8.02
C GLU A 125 10.30 -3.84 -6.74
N ASN A 126 10.62 -2.61 -6.29
CA ASN A 126 9.93 -2.00 -5.16
C ASN A 126 8.46 -1.70 -5.48
N LEU A 127 8.19 -1.16 -6.67
CA LEU A 127 6.84 -0.83 -7.11
C LEU A 127 5.95 -2.07 -7.21
N SER A 128 6.46 -3.18 -7.74
CA SER A 128 5.66 -4.40 -7.86
C SER A 128 5.26 -5.00 -6.51
N ARG A 129 6.07 -4.77 -5.46
CA ARG A 129 5.75 -5.16 -4.08
C ARG A 129 4.82 -4.19 -3.39
N LEU A 130 5.03 -2.89 -3.58
CA LEU A 130 4.26 -1.84 -2.89
C LEU A 130 2.86 -1.68 -3.50
N VAL A 131 2.75 -1.75 -4.83
CA VAL A 131 1.50 -1.51 -5.57
C VAL A 131 1.17 -2.74 -6.43
N PRO A 132 0.89 -3.91 -5.83
CA PRO A 132 0.46 -5.09 -6.58
C PRO A 132 -0.99 -4.93 -7.10
N LYS A 133 -1.44 -5.86 -7.93
CA LYS A 133 -2.88 -5.97 -8.25
C LYS A 133 -3.68 -6.15 -6.95
N GLY A 134 -4.73 -5.34 -6.77
CA GLY A 134 -5.55 -5.35 -5.56
C GLY A 134 -5.02 -4.50 -4.40
N PHE A 135 -3.98 -3.68 -4.61
CA PHE A 135 -3.33 -2.95 -3.51
C PHE A 135 -4.29 -2.07 -2.69
N ILE A 136 -5.37 -1.54 -3.28
CA ILE A 136 -6.29 -0.63 -2.59
C ILE A 136 -7.04 -1.36 -1.47
N GLU A 137 -7.52 -2.58 -1.73
CA GLU A 137 -8.27 -3.37 -0.75
C GLU A 137 -7.38 -4.23 0.17
N GLN A 138 -6.19 -4.60 -0.30
CA GLN A 138 -5.28 -5.47 0.44
C GLN A 138 -4.41 -4.71 1.44
N THR A 139 -4.21 -3.41 1.23
CA THR A 139 -3.35 -2.59 2.08
C THR A 139 -4.16 -1.98 3.23
N PRO A 140 -3.73 -2.15 4.50
CA PRO A 140 -4.32 -1.43 5.62
C PRO A 140 -4.32 0.09 5.37
N TYR A 141 -5.41 0.76 5.73
CA TYR A 141 -5.60 2.19 5.45
C TYR A 141 -4.43 3.04 5.99
N GLU A 142 -3.95 2.70 7.18
CA GLU A 142 -2.85 3.39 7.88
C GLU A 142 -1.55 3.34 7.07
N ARG A 143 -1.40 2.35 6.18
CA ARG A 143 -0.26 2.20 5.28
C ARG A 143 -0.52 2.82 3.92
N LEU A 144 -1.73 2.65 3.37
CA LEU A 144 -2.12 3.16 2.05
C LEU A 144 -1.91 4.69 1.95
N GLN A 145 -2.20 5.43 3.01
CA GLN A 145 -1.99 6.89 3.07
C GLN A 145 -0.53 7.32 2.84
N HIS A 146 0.44 6.44 3.07
CA HIS A 146 1.87 6.73 2.90
C HIS A 146 2.38 6.43 1.49
N PHE A 147 1.64 5.67 0.68
CA PHE A 147 2.10 5.25 -0.65
C PHE A 147 2.44 6.43 -1.58
N PRO A 148 1.66 7.53 -1.65
CA PRO A 148 2.05 8.69 -2.45
C PRO A 148 3.45 9.21 -2.10
N ARG A 149 3.80 9.23 -0.81
CA ARG A 149 5.13 9.68 -0.36
C ARG A 149 6.23 8.69 -0.77
N TYR A 150 5.98 7.39 -0.66
CA TYR A 150 6.96 6.37 -1.09
C TYR A 150 7.21 6.41 -2.61
N LEU A 151 6.16 6.56 -3.41
CA LEU A 151 6.28 6.72 -4.86
C LEU A 151 7.01 8.02 -5.21
N LYS A 152 6.70 9.11 -4.51
CA LYS A 152 7.41 10.38 -4.69
C LYS A 152 8.89 10.28 -4.32
N ALA A 153 9.23 9.54 -3.27
CA ALA A 153 10.61 9.29 -2.88
C ALA A 153 11.39 8.51 -3.97
N ALA A 154 10.75 7.53 -4.60
CA ALA A 154 11.33 6.80 -5.72
C ALA A 154 11.53 7.71 -6.94
N SER A 155 10.59 8.59 -7.25
CA SER A 155 10.73 9.62 -8.29
C SER A 155 11.93 10.55 -8.02
N LEU A 156 12.03 11.08 -6.79
CA LEU A 156 13.15 11.95 -6.39
C LEU A 156 14.50 11.22 -6.41
N ARG A 157 14.52 9.92 -6.09
CA ARG A 157 15.71 9.09 -6.25
C ARG A 157 16.18 9.10 -7.70
N LEU A 158 15.29 8.83 -8.65
CA LEU A 158 15.61 8.81 -10.08
C LEU A 158 16.06 10.18 -10.61
N ASP A 159 15.50 11.27 -10.08
CA ASP A 159 15.95 12.63 -10.41
C ASP A 159 17.39 12.88 -9.93
N LYS A 160 17.69 12.51 -8.67
CA LYS A 160 19.03 12.67 -8.08
C LYS A 160 20.06 11.72 -8.68
N LEU A 161 19.63 10.54 -9.12
CA LEU A 161 20.45 9.53 -9.78
C LEU A 161 21.12 10.09 -11.03
N ARG A 162 20.41 10.90 -11.83
CA ARG A 162 20.98 11.55 -13.03
C ARG A 162 22.19 12.44 -12.69
N ALA A 163 22.13 13.14 -11.56
CA ALA A 163 23.16 14.09 -11.15
C ALA A 163 24.33 13.41 -10.41
N ASN A 164 24.08 12.35 -9.64
CA ASN A 164 25.13 11.67 -8.87
C ASN A 164 24.88 10.15 -8.77
N PRO A 165 25.22 9.40 -9.83
CA PRO A 165 25.05 7.95 -9.86
C PRO A 165 25.84 7.21 -8.77
N GLN A 166 27.04 7.69 -8.44
CA GLN A 166 27.92 7.04 -7.46
C GLN A 166 27.32 7.11 -6.04
N ARG A 167 26.69 8.23 -5.68
CA ARG A 167 25.96 8.36 -4.41
C ARG A 167 24.78 7.40 -4.34
N ASP A 168 24.01 7.25 -5.41
CA ASP A 168 22.90 6.30 -5.46
C ASP A 168 23.40 4.86 -5.26
N ALA A 169 24.41 4.46 -6.02
CA ALA A 169 25.00 3.13 -5.93
C ALA A 169 25.51 2.80 -4.52
N ARG A 170 26.17 3.76 -3.84
CA ARG A 170 26.61 3.57 -2.45
C ARG A 170 25.45 3.34 -1.50
N LEU A 171 24.41 4.17 -1.57
CA LEU A 171 23.23 4.04 -0.70
C LEU A 171 22.44 2.75 -1.00
N ALA A 172 22.37 2.35 -2.26
CA ALA A 172 21.76 1.09 -2.67
C ALA A 172 22.53 -0.11 -2.13
N ALA A 173 23.87 -0.09 -2.17
CA ALA A 173 24.72 -1.12 -1.60
C ALA A 173 24.56 -1.22 -0.07
N GLU A 174 24.41 -0.10 0.63
CA GLU A 174 24.12 -0.09 2.07
C GLU A 174 22.73 -0.67 2.41
N PHE A 175 21.73 -0.44 1.55
CA PHE A 175 20.36 -0.94 1.73
C PHE A 175 20.21 -2.44 1.41
N ALA A 176 20.93 -2.92 0.38
CA ALA A 176 20.73 -4.25 -0.20
C ALA A 176 20.76 -5.42 0.80
N PRO A 177 21.69 -5.48 1.79
CA PRO A 177 21.70 -6.59 2.75
C PRO A 177 20.41 -6.72 3.55
N LEU A 178 19.83 -5.60 4.02
CA LEU A 178 18.58 -5.61 4.78
C LEU A 178 17.41 -6.06 3.92
N ALA A 179 17.35 -5.59 2.68
CA ALA A 179 16.32 -6.00 1.72
C ALA A 179 16.41 -7.50 1.40
N ALA A 180 17.62 -8.01 1.14
CA ALA A 180 17.84 -9.42 0.84
C ALA A 180 17.48 -10.34 2.02
N HIS A 181 17.74 -9.90 3.25
CA HIS A 181 17.31 -10.65 4.42
C HIS A 181 15.78 -10.77 4.49
N TRP A 182 15.08 -9.65 4.36
CA TRP A 182 13.62 -9.63 4.37
C TRP A 182 13.00 -10.44 3.22
N GLN A 183 13.52 -10.30 2.00
CA GLN A 183 13.01 -11.02 0.82
C GLN A 183 13.09 -12.54 0.99
N ARG A 184 14.18 -13.07 1.57
CA ARG A 184 14.33 -14.51 1.82
C ARG A 184 13.27 -15.03 2.80
N ASP A 185 12.98 -14.29 3.85
CA ASP A 185 12.01 -14.71 4.87
C ASP A 185 10.57 -14.53 4.38
N GLN A 186 10.30 -13.48 3.60
CA GLN A 186 9.02 -13.30 2.93
C GLN A 186 8.73 -14.47 1.98
N ALA A 187 9.72 -14.90 1.18
CA ALA A 187 9.59 -16.04 0.29
C ALA A 187 9.32 -17.35 1.05
N ARG A 188 9.91 -17.52 2.25
CA ARG A 188 9.63 -18.67 3.12
C ARG A 188 8.19 -18.64 3.63
N GLN A 189 7.73 -17.50 4.13
CA GLN A 189 6.35 -17.32 4.61
C GLN A 189 5.30 -17.58 3.55
N LEU A 190 5.54 -17.11 2.32
CA LEU A 190 4.63 -17.35 1.20
C LEU A 190 4.48 -18.84 0.89
N LYS A 191 5.56 -19.63 1.05
CA LYS A 191 5.55 -21.09 0.85
C LYS A 191 4.87 -21.84 2.00
N SER A 192 5.09 -21.42 3.24
CA SER A 192 4.50 -22.07 4.43
C SER A 192 3.07 -21.61 4.73
N GLY A 193 2.61 -20.52 4.11
CA GLY A 193 1.33 -19.89 4.42
C GLY A 193 1.28 -19.21 5.79
N THR A 194 2.44 -18.97 6.41
CA THR A 194 2.55 -18.26 7.69
C THR A 194 2.60 -16.76 7.47
N ARG A 195 2.11 -15.98 8.43
CA ARG A 195 2.23 -14.52 8.44
C ARG A 195 2.83 -14.10 9.77
N ASP A 196 3.97 -13.43 9.72
CA ASP A 196 4.59 -12.82 10.90
C ASP A 196 4.37 -11.30 10.89
N PRO A 197 3.62 -10.75 11.86
CA PRO A 197 3.43 -9.31 12.00
C PRO A 197 4.74 -8.53 12.15
N GLN A 198 5.80 -9.12 12.72
CA GLN A 198 7.10 -8.46 12.83
C GLN A 198 7.78 -8.30 11.47
N LEU A 199 7.67 -9.30 10.60
CA LEU A 199 8.21 -9.25 9.24
C LEU A 199 7.44 -8.24 8.37
N GLU A 200 6.11 -8.16 8.56
CA GLU A 200 5.28 -7.14 7.91
C GLU A 200 5.65 -5.73 8.40
N GLN A 201 5.81 -5.54 9.70
CA GLN A 201 6.28 -4.26 10.25
C GLN A 201 7.67 -3.89 9.72
N PHE A 202 8.56 -4.87 9.56
CA PHE A 202 9.88 -4.66 8.99
C PHE A 202 9.82 -4.19 7.53
N HIS A 203 8.92 -4.75 6.72
CA HIS A 203 8.67 -4.28 5.35
C HIS A 203 8.37 -2.79 5.32
N TRP A 204 7.45 -2.32 6.16
CA TRP A 204 7.10 -0.90 6.21
C TRP A 204 8.27 0.00 6.63
N LEU A 205 9.15 -0.49 7.51
CA LEU A 205 10.36 0.23 7.89
C LEU A 205 11.40 0.28 6.77
N LEU A 206 11.45 -0.72 5.88
CA LEU A 206 12.29 -0.68 4.68
C LEU A 206 11.82 0.44 3.73
N GLU A 207 10.52 0.63 3.55
CA GLU A 207 9.99 1.74 2.75
C GLU A 207 10.34 3.10 3.38
N GLU A 208 10.24 3.24 4.70
CA GLU A 208 10.71 4.44 5.40
C GLU A 208 12.23 4.66 5.24
N LEU A 209 13.02 3.58 5.28
CA LEU A 209 14.47 3.67 5.08
C LEU A 209 14.80 4.13 3.65
N ARG A 210 14.04 3.70 2.63
CA ARG A 210 14.18 4.23 1.27
C ARG A 210 13.94 5.73 1.23
N VAL A 211 12.91 6.24 1.89
CA VAL A 211 12.68 7.69 2.00
C VAL A 211 13.86 8.37 2.68
N GLN A 212 14.34 7.82 3.80
CA GLN A 212 15.48 8.37 4.55
C GLN A 212 16.79 8.41 3.74
N LEU A 213 17.04 7.42 2.89
CA LEU A 213 18.28 7.36 2.10
C LEU A 213 18.21 8.28 0.88
N PHE A 214 17.10 8.24 0.14
CA PHE A 214 17.03 8.83 -1.20
C PHE A 214 16.28 10.18 -1.26
N ALA A 215 15.37 10.45 -0.32
CA ALA A 215 14.46 11.59 -0.38
C ALA A 215 14.18 12.20 1.01
N GLN A 216 15.25 12.59 1.71
CA GLN A 216 15.19 13.13 3.08
C GLN A 216 14.24 14.33 3.21
N GLU A 217 14.10 15.16 2.16
CA GLU A 217 13.18 16.30 2.17
C GLU A 217 11.72 15.91 2.41
N LEU A 218 11.32 14.67 2.12
CA LEU A 218 9.96 14.19 2.33
C LEU A 218 9.65 13.79 3.77
N LYS A 219 10.70 13.65 4.61
CA LYS A 219 10.65 13.15 5.99
C LYS A 219 10.07 11.73 6.12
N THR A 220 10.42 11.05 7.20
CA THR A 220 9.89 9.72 7.53
C THR A 220 8.73 9.82 8.52
N SER A 221 7.79 8.87 8.47
CA SER A 221 6.66 8.85 9.43
C SER A 221 7.12 8.42 10.84
N VAL A 222 8.20 7.65 10.89
CA VAL A 222 8.86 7.18 12.11
C VAL A 222 10.37 7.30 11.94
N PRO A 223 11.16 7.48 13.02
CA PRO A 223 12.60 7.58 12.86
C PRO A 223 13.19 6.22 12.49
N VAL A 224 13.99 6.19 11.41
CA VAL A 224 14.61 4.97 10.87
C VAL A 224 16.06 5.22 10.47
N SER A 225 16.88 4.18 10.53
CA SER A 225 18.26 4.19 10.05
C SER A 225 18.72 2.76 9.77
N LEU A 226 19.78 2.60 8.97
CA LEU A 226 20.40 1.30 8.72
C LEU A 226 20.70 0.56 10.03
N LYS A 227 21.40 1.22 10.96
CA LYS A 227 21.76 0.65 12.27
C LYS A 227 20.53 0.17 13.07
N ARG A 228 19.44 0.94 13.05
CA ARG A 228 18.20 0.59 13.76
C ARG A 228 17.54 -0.65 13.15
N LEU A 229 17.44 -0.70 11.82
CA LEU A 229 16.83 -1.84 11.12
C LEU A 229 17.71 -3.09 11.23
N SER A 230 19.04 -2.98 11.14
CA SER A 230 19.95 -4.12 11.35
C SER A 230 19.77 -4.74 12.74
N LYS A 231 19.67 -3.92 13.79
CA LYS A 231 19.42 -4.41 15.16
C LYS A 231 18.04 -5.08 15.27
N MET A 232 17.00 -4.48 14.70
CA MET A 232 15.66 -5.07 14.69
C MET A 232 15.65 -6.42 13.97
N TRP A 233 16.33 -6.52 12.83
CA TRP A 233 16.43 -7.78 12.08
C TRP A 233 17.07 -8.91 12.89
N GLN A 234 18.13 -8.61 13.65
CA GLN A 234 18.76 -9.59 14.55
C GLN A 234 17.81 -10.08 15.64
N THR A 235 16.84 -9.27 16.07
CA THR A 235 15.81 -9.70 17.03
C THR A 235 14.77 -10.61 16.38
N ILE A 236 14.37 -10.35 15.12
CA ILE A 236 13.41 -11.20 14.38
C ILE A 236 13.97 -12.60 14.10
N GLN A 237 15.29 -12.73 13.96
CA GLN A 237 15.96 -14.03 13.73
C GLN A 237 16.12 -14.89 14.99
N ARG A 238 15.85 -14.35 16.18
CA ARG A 238 15.96 -15.10 17.45
C ARG A 238 14.62 -15.71 17.82
#